data_AF-A0A7S8F2B6-F1
#
_entry.id   AF-A0A7S8F2B6-F1
#
_cell.length_a   1.000
_cell.length_b   1.000
_cell.length_c   1.000
_cell.angle_alpha   90.00
_cell.angle_beta   90.00
_cell.angle_gamma   90.00
#
_symmetry.space_group_name_H-M   'P 1'
#
loop_
_entity.id
_entity.type
_entity.pdbx_description
1 polymer ?
#
loop_
_entity_poly.entity_id
_entity_poly.type
_entity_poly.pdbx_seq_one_letter_code
_entity_poly.pdbx_strand_id
1 'polypeptide(L)'
;MVQVAGRYRSKHGQSRDIWIKDISEYGCRFFDRFSVLEVGSTILIKVGNIGPITTDVKWREGSTVGAEFDNPLHPSVLGHIIREMDRPGEGQD
;
A
#
# COMPACT_ATOMS: atom_id res chain seq x y z
N MET A 1 14.31 -5.27 -8.07
CA MET A 1 12.92 -5.31 -7.55
C MET A 1 12.57 -3.89 -7.17
N VAL A 2 11.53 -3.35 -7.78
CA VAL A 2 11.11 -1.97 -7.64
C VAL A 2 10.04 -1.87 -6.55
N GLN A 3 10.09 -0.86 -5.69
CA GLN A 3 9.17 -0.68 -4.56
C GLN A 3 8.80 0.79 -4.47
N VAL A 4 7.54 1.08 -4.11
CA VAL A 4 7.11 2.46 -3.81
C VAL A 4 6.88 2.61 -2.31
N ALA A 5 7.30 3.74 -1.76
CA ALA A 5 7.00 4.11 -0.40
C ALA A 5 5.49 4.32 -0.26
N GLY A 6 4.91 3.75 0.78
CA GLY A 6 3.52 3.94 1.14
C GLY A 6 3.40 4.32 2.60
N ARG A 7 2.21 4.77 2.97
CA ARG A 7 1.86 5.00 4.36
C ARG A 7 0.42 4.59 4.58
N TYR A 8 0.13 3.85 5.64
CA TYR A 8 -1.25 3.59 6.02
C TYR A 8 -1.59 4.22 7.36
N ARG A 9 -2.89 4.45 7.59
CA ARG A 9 -3.48 4.79 8.88
C ARG A 9 -4.55 3.77 9.23
N SER A 10 -4.44 3.15 10.40
CA SER A 10 -5.46 2.23 10.93
C SER A 10 -6.62 2.98 11.57
N LYS A 11 -7.75 2.29 11.76
CA LYS A 11 -8.89 2.81 12.54
C LYS A 11 -8.51 3.26 13.95
N HIS A 12 -7.54 2.63 14.58
CA HIS A 12 -7.04 2.99 15.92
C HIS A 12 -6.08 4.19 15.91
N GLY A 13 -5.92 4.88 14.78
CA GLY A 13 -5.14 6.11 14.67
C GLY A 13 -3.63 5.91 14.48
N GLN A 14 -3.12 4.67 14.54
CA GLN A 14 -1.73 4.39 14.23
C GLN A 14 -1.46 4.62 12.75
N SER A 15 -0.37 5.32 12.44
CA SER A 15 0.12 5.50 11.07
C SER A 15 1.48 4.86 10.92
N ARG A 16 1.74 4.18 9.80
CA ARG A 16 3.03 3.53 9.53
C ARG A 16 3.45 3.71 8.09
N ASP A 17 4.75 3.92 7.91
CA ASP A 17 5.39 3.89 6.59
C ASP A 17 5.70 2.43 6.24
N ILE A 18 5.43 2.08 4.98
CA ILE A 18 5.50 0.72 4.45
C ILE A 18 6.14 0.73 3.07
N TRP A 19 6.64 -0.43 2.65
CA TRP A 19 7.08 -0.64 1.27
C TRP A 19 6.06 -1.49 0.53
N ILE A 20 5.47 -0.89 -0.50
CA ILE A 20 4.53 -1.58 -1.38
C ILE A 20 5.35 -2.35 -2.42
N LYS A 21 5.10 -3.65 -2.49
CA LYS A 21 5.83 -4.61 -3.33
C LYS A 21 5.12 -4.83 -4.66
N ASP A 22 3.79 -4.86 -4.64
CA ASP A 22 2.96 -5.12 -5.81
C ASP A 22 1.67 -4.31 -5.70
N ILE A 23 1.15 -3.90 -6.85
CA ILE A 23 -0.11 -3.18 -6.96
C ILE A 23 -0.88 -3.67 -8.19
N SER A 24 -2.20 -3.70 -8.07
CA SER A 24 -3.13 -3.94 -9.17
C SER A 24 -4.24 -2.89 -9.13
N GLU A 25 -5.20 -3.01 -10.05
CA GLU A 25 -6.42 -2.21 -10.03
C GLU A 25 -7.21 -2.39 -8.72
N TYR A 26 -7.17 -3.59 -8.14
CA TYR A 26 -8.05 -3.98 -7.03
C TYR A 26 -7.38 -4.00 -5.67
N GLY A 27 -6.05 -3.87 -5.60
CA GLY A 27 -5.37 -3.95 -4.32
C GLY A 27 -3.87 -3.83 -4.40
N CYS A 28 -3.23 -4.09 -3.27
CA CYS A 28 -1.78 -4.07 -3.16
C CYS A 28 -1.27 -5.11 -2.17
N ARG A 29 0.02 -5.42 -2.30
CA ARG A 29 0.78 -6.21 -1.35
C ARG A 29 1.91 -5.37 -0.79
N PHE A 30 2.06 -5.37 0.52
CA PHE A 30 3.12 -4.61 1.19
C PHE A 30 3.73 -5.39 2.36
N PHE A 31 4.92 -4.94 2.77
CA PHE A 31 5.62 -5.51 3.92
C PHE A 31 5.46 -4.62 5.14
N ASP A 32 5.05 -5.22 6.26
CA ASP A 32 4.90 -4.58 7.55
C ASP A 32 5.30 -5.53 8.68
N ARG A 33 6.52 -5.34 9.20
CA ARG A 33 7.10 -6.18 10.26
C ARG A 33 6.54 -5.88 11.65
N PHE A 34 6.00 -4.68 11.86
CA PHE A 34 5.79 -4.14 13.20
C PHE A 34 4.33 -3.95 13.57
N SER A 35 3.41 -3.97 12.60
CA SER A 35 1.99 -3.92 12.92
C SER A 35 1.41 -5.29 13.23
N VAL A 36 0.28 -5.23 13.93
CA VAL A 36 -0.68 -6.32 14.11
C VAL A 36 -1.95 -6.05 13.29
N LEU A 37 -1.82 -5.54 12.05
CA LEU A 37 -2.98 -5.39 11.17
C LEU A 37 -3.74 -6.73 11.09
N GLU A 38 -4.99 -6.68 11.53
CA GLU A 38 -5.89 -7.83 11.56
C GLU A 38 -6.54 -8.02 10.20
N VAL A 39 -6.72 -9.28 9.79
CA VAL A 39 -7.52 -9.61 8.61
C VAL A 39 -8.96 -9.14 8.85
N GLY A 40 -9.54 -8.49 7.85
CA GLY A 40 -10.86 -7.84 7.93
C GLY A 40 -10.82 -6.39 8.44
N SER A 41 -9.66 -5.89 8.86
CA SER A 41 -9.54 -4.48 9.25
C SER A 41 -9.44 -3.54 8.04
N THR A 42 -10.13 -2.40 8.13
CA THR A 42 -10.04 -1.32 7.15
C THR A 42 -8.95 -0.33 7.54
N ILE A 43 -8.12 0.04 6.57
CA ILE A 43 -7.07 1.06 6.67
C ILE A 43 -7.27 2.12 5.58
N LEU A 44 -6.68 3.30 5.79
CA LEU A 44 -6.49 4.30 4.74
C LEU A 44 -5.04 4.23 4.28
N ILE A 45 -4.79 3.85 3.02
CA ILE A 45 -3.44 3.74 2.47
C ILE A 45 -3.14 4.89 1.51
N LYS A 46 -1.90 5.39 1.56
CA LYS A 46 -1.29 6.21 0.52
C LYS A 46 -0.21 5.41 -0.17
N VAL A 47 -0.17 5.49 -1.49
CA VAL A 47 0.83 4.85 -2.36
C VAL A 47 1.57 5.97 -3.08
N GLY A 48 2.82 6.23 -2.71
CA GLY A 48 3.50 7.46 -3.09
C GLY A 48 2.67 8.68 -2.67
N ASN A 49 2.31 9.51 -3.65
CA ASN A 49 1.46 10.70 -3.45
C ASN A 49 -0.04 10.44 -3.68
N ILE A 50 -0.43 9.21 -4.00
CA ILE A 50 -1.82 8.84 -4.30
C ILE A 50 -2.55 8.38 -3.02
N GLY A 51 -3.76 8.88 -2.82
CA GLY A 51 -4.65 8.51 -1.71
C GLY A 51 -4.98 9.69 -0.78
N PRO A 52 -5.62 9.43 0.37
CA PRO A 52 -5.87 8.12 0.97
C PRO A 52 -6.89 7.26 0.20
N ILE A 53 -6.63 5.95 0.10
CA ILE A 53 -7.50 4.93 -0.48
C ILE A 53 -8.02 4.05 0.65
N THR A 54 -9.34 3.90 0.76
CA THR A 54 -9.96 2.95 1.69
C THR A 54 -9.62 1.52 1.25
N THR A 55 -9.05 0.74 2.16
CA THR A 55 -8.50 -0.57 1.83
C THR A 55 -8.77 -1.55 2.96
N ASP A 56 -9.23 -2.76 2.63
CA ASP A 56 -9.46 -3.83 3.59
C ASP A 56 -8.32 -4.86 3.55
N VAL A 57 -7.80 -5.23 4.71
CA VAL A 57 -6.81 -6.30 4.84
C VAL A 57 -7.49 -7.64 4.59
N LYS A 58 -7.12 -8.35 3.52
CA LYS A 58 -7.74 -9.63 3.15
C LYS A 58 -6.98 -10.84 3.66
N TRP A 59 -5.66 -10.73 3.77
CA TRP A 59 -4.82 -11.79 4.30
C TRP A 59 -3.51 -11.24 4.84
N ARG A 60 -2.88 -12.05 5.70
CA ARG A 60 -1.55 -11.80 6.24
C ARG A 60 -0.78 -13.09 6.36
N GLU A 61 0.46 -13.08 5.88
CA GLU A 61 1.43 -14.16 6.06
C GLU A 61 2.72 -13.59 6.64
N GLY A 62 2.90 -13.78 7.95
CA GLY A 62 4.01 -13.16 8.69
C GLY A 62 3.98 -11.63 8.62
N SER A 63 4.95 -11.05 7.90
CA SER A 63 5.09 -9.60 7.69
C SER A 63 4.59 -9.15 6.32
N THR A 64 4.03 -10.05 5.52
CA THR A 64 3.45 -9.73 4.21
C THR A 64 1.95 -9.58 4.37
N VAL A 65 1.42 -8.45 3.88
CA VAL A 65 0.01 -8.11 3.96
C VAL A 65 -0.54 -7.94 2.55
N GLY A 66 -1.66 -8.60 2.26
CA GLY A 66 -2.45 -8.35 1.06
C GLY A 66 -3.73 -7.62 1.41
N ALA A 67 -3.99 -6.54 0.70
CA ALA A 67 -5.10 -5.66 0.96
C ALA A 67 -5.82 -5.27 -0.34
N GLU A 68 -7.14 -5.15 -0.26
CA GLU A 68 -8.02 -4.86 -1.39
C GLU A 68 -8.57 -3.45 -1.24
N PHE A 69 -8.59 -2.69 -2.32
CA PHE A 69 -9.18 -1.37 -2.35
C PHE A 69 -10.70 -1.47 -2.35
N ASP A 70 -11.36 -0.59 -1.59
CA ASP A 70 -12.82 -0.51 -1.53
C ASP A 70 -13.43 -0.21 -2.90
N ASN A 71 -12.71 0.57 -3.72
CA ASN A 71 -13.05 0.82 -5.12
C ASN A 71 -11.82 0.54 -6.00
N PRO A 72 -12.02 -0.06 -7.20
CA PRO A 72 -10.94 -0.25 -8.17
C PRO A 72 -10.26 1.09 -8.51
N LEU A 73 -8.94 1.07 -8.64
CA LEU A 73 -8.19 2.23 -9.10
C LEU A 73 -8.56 2.53 -10.55
N HIS A 74 -8.75 3.80 -10.88
CA HIS A 74 -8.86 4.20 -12.28
C HIS A 74 -7.55 3.82 -13.02
N PRO A 75 -7.61 3.29 -14.27
CA PRO A 75 -6.42 2.84 -15.00
C PRO A 75 -5.29 3.88 -15.09
N SER A 76 -5.65 5.17 -15.24
CA SER A 76 -4.67 6.27 -15.26
C SER A 76 -3.91 6.45 -13.93
N VAL A 77 -4.57 6.17 -12.81
CA VAL A 77 -3.96 6.23 -11.46
C VAL A 77 -3.00 5.06 -11.29
N LEU A 78 -3.43 3.84 -11.63
CA LEU A 78 -2.57 2.66 -11.62
C LEU A 78 -1.32 2.88 -12.49
N GLY A 79 -1.51 3.37 -13.72
CA GLY A 79 -0.41 3.68 -14.63
C GLY A 79 0.54 4.75 -14.08
N HIS A 80 0.04 5.73 -13.32
CA HIS A 80 0.89 6.70 -12.65
C HIS A 80 1.71 6.07 -11.53
N ILE A 81 1.10 5.23 -10.67
CA ILE A 81 1.80 4.52 -9.59
C ILE A 81 2.90 3.61 -10.14
N ILE A 82 2.60 2.85 -11.21
CA ILE A 82 3.60 1.95 -11.83
C ILE A 82 4.80 2.75 -12.34
N ARG A 83 4.57 3.91 -12.96
CA ARG A 83 5.68 4.79 -13.39
C ARG A 83 6.48 5.35 -12.22
N GLU A 84 5.85 5.64 -11.08
CA GLU A 84 6.56 6.07 -9.87
C GLU A 84 7.37 4.94 -9.26
N MET A 85 6.81 3.72 -9.25
CA MET A 85 7.54 2.51 -8.88
C MET A 85 8.80 2.42 -9.75
N ASP A 86 8.68 2.33 -11.07
CA ASP A 86 9.79 2.03 -11.99
C ASP A 86 10.93 3.07 -12.00
N ARG A 87 10.79 4.21 -11.33
CA ARG A 87 11.89 5.14 -11.15
C ARG A 87 12.93 4.50 -10.22
N PRO A 88 14.21 4.36 -10.64
CA PRO A 88 15.27 3.98 -9.72
C PRO A 88 15.26 4.99 -8.58
N GLY A 89 15.17 4.50 -7.34
CA GLY A 89 15.12 5.36 -6.16
C GLY A 89 16.28 6.34 -6.21
N GLU A 90 16.00 7.61 -6.45
CA GLU A 90 16.95 8.67 -6.17
C GLU A 90 17.24 8.55 -4.69
N GLY A 91 18.46 8.13 -4.37
CA GLY A 91 18.94 8.04 -3.00
C GLY A 91 18.65 9.38 -2.34
N GLN A 92 17.85 9.34 -1.28
CA GLN A 92 17.68 10.49 -0.42
C GLN A 92 18.99 10.61 0.36
N ASP A 93 19.83 11.54 -0.06
CA ASP A 93 21.10 11.93 0.59
C ASP A 93 20.91 12.31 2.06
#